data_AF-A0A942BJN5-F1
#
_entry.id   AF-A0A942BJN5-F1
#
_cell.length_a   1.000
_cell.length_b   1.000
_cell.length_c   1.000
_cell.angle_alpha   90.00
_cell.angle_beta   90.00
_cell.angle_gamma   90.00
#
_symmetry.space_group_name_H-M   'P 1'
#
loop_
_entity.id
_entity.type
_entity.pdbx_description
1 polymer ?
#
loop_
_entity_poly.entity_id
_entity_poly.type
_entity_poly.pdbx_seq_one_letter_code
_entity_poly.pdbx_strand_id
1 'polypeptide(L)'
;MRKILLLTCLSVVSVSAFAQTTRSYTWDKSQNGINNAAGKFDSINSTFNAATNRLTWSSTFTGTTVPEGFWLAISGGPNPKGIAGELALFYFDATKSGGPRLTAYGYNGVNGNNSYFDGNGVASGNQAPDKIISSVTNSSWINSLTYSRANGKTTMSFDINATAINNRTSPYSTNGSWSGAKYGDKIGIWFHTANGLTTDYGTDGFLKDFSVCTQGWFDGENFNTQAVPEPASMAALGLGAIAVIRRKRAAKK
;
A
#
# COMPACT_ATOMS: atom_id res chain seq x y z
N MET A 1 -24.42 -25.42 61.19
CA MET A 1 -24.46 -24.59 59.96
C MET A 1 -23.14 -24.76 59.21
N ARG A 2 -23.14 -25.54 58.11
CA ARG A 2 -21.95 -25.85 57.31
C ARG A 2 -21.72 -24.76 56.26
N LYS A 3 -20.53 -24.15 56.26
CA LYS A 3 -20.09 -23.16 55.26
C LYS A 3 -19.74 -23.90 53.97
N ILE A 4 -20.48 -23.66 52.90
CA ILE A 4 -20.17 -24.13 51.54
C ILE A 4 -19.20 -23.10 50.92
N LEU A 5 -17.95 -23.50 50.75
CA LEU A 5 -16.92 -22.71 50.07
C LEU A 5 -17.04 -23.00 48.57
N LEU A 6 -17.61 -22.07 47.81
CA LEU A 6 -17.72 -22.17 46.35
C LEU A 6 -16.36 -21.79 45.74
N LEU A 7 -15.65 -22.78 45.19
CA LEU A 7 -14.39 -22.59 44.49
C LEU A 7 -14.68 -22.23 43.02
N THR A 8 -14.72 -20.95 42.69
CA THR A 8 -14.89 -20.50 41.29
C THR A 8 -13.57 -20.71 40.54
N CYS A 9 -13.52 -21.77 39.71
CA CYS A 9 -12.43 -22.01 38.80
C CYS A 9 -12.50 -20.99 37.65
N LEU A 10 -11.66 -19.94 37.72
CA LEU A 10 -11.53 -18.96 36.66
C LEU A 10 -10.64 -19.54 35.56
N SER A 11 -11.24 -20.17 34.54
CA SER A 11 -10.55 -20.59 33.33
C SER A 11 -10.12 -19.35 32.53
N VAL A 12 -8.84 -19.00 32.60
CA VAL A 12 -8.24 -18.00 31.71
C VAL A 12 -8.12 -18.63 30.33
N VAL A 13 -9.06 -18.31 29.43
CA VAL A 13 -8.91 -18.57 28.01
C VAL A 13 -7.82 -17.62 27.50
N SER A 14 -6.60 -18.12 27.39
CA SER A 14 -5.52 -17.43 26.70
C SER A 14 -5.81 -17.45 25.20
N VAL A 15 -6.50 -16.42 24.71
CA VAL A 15 -6.60 -16.15 23.28
C VAL A 15 -5.22 -15.68 22.83
N SER A 16 -4.39 -16.62 22.37
CA SER A 16 -3.19 -16.31 21.60
C SER A 16 -3.63 -15.79 20.23
N ALA A 17 -4.03 -14.53 20.17
CA ALA A 17 -4.11 -13.81 18.91
C ALA A 17 -2.67 -13.69 18.39
N PHE A 18 -2.31 -14.51 17.41
CA PHE A 18 -1.14 -14.22 16.58
C PHE A 18 -1.44 -12.88 15.89
N ALA A 19 -0.98 -11.78 16.48
CA ALA A 19 -1.08 -10.47 15.87
C ALA A 19 -0.29 -10.52 14.56
N GLN A 20 -1.00 -10.54 13.43
CA GLN A 20 -0.36 -10.48 12.13
C GLN A 20 0.32 -9.12 12.03
N THR A 21 1.64 -9.13 11.83
CA THR A 21 2.47 -7.95 11.97
C THR A 21 2.29 -6.98 10.80
N THR A 22 2.02 -5.70 11.09
CA THR A 22 2.22 -4.63 10.11
C THR A 22 3.68 -4.58 9.67
N ARG A 23 3.91 -4.47 8.37
CA ARG A 23 5.25 -4.33 7.77
C ARG A 23 5.45 -2.92 7.29
N SER A 24 6.53 -2.29 7.72
CA SER A 24 6.92 -0.94 7.31
C SER A 24 8.14 -0.98 6.40
N TYR A 25 8.10 -0.20 5.34
CA TYR A 25 9.23 0.12 4.49
C TYR A 25 9.50 1.61 4.60
N THR A 26 10.77 1.95 4.78
CA THR A 26 11.28 3.32 4.71
C THR A 26 12.46 3.30 3.76
N TRP A 27 12.44 4.19 2.77
CA TRP A 27 13.50 4.30 1.78
C TRP A 27 14.81 4.75 2.41
N ASP A 28 15.88 4.07 2.02
CA ASP A 28 17.25 4.39 2.38
C ASP A 28 17.90 5.11 1.17
N LYS A 29 18.42 6.32 1.40
CA LYS A 29 19.03 7.16 0.36
C LYS A 29 20.24 6.52 -0.32
N SER A 30 20.83 5.47 0.26
CA SER A 30 21.89 4.67 -0.36
C SER A 30 21.39 3.68 -1.42
N GLN A 31 20.08 3.45 -1.52
CA GLN A 31 19.49 2.54 -2.51
C GLN A 31 19.58 3.13 -3.92
N ASN A 32 20.08 2.31 -4.84
CA ASN A 32 20.16 2.63 -6.27
C ASN A 32 18.77 2.55 -6.94
N GLY A 33 18.72 2.84 -8.24
CA GLY A 33 17.49 2.73 -9.04
C GLY A 33 16.67 4.02 -9.10
N ILE A 34 17.32 5.18 -8.89
CA ILE A 34 16.65 6.48 -8.84
C ILE A 34 16.92 7.30 -10.09
N ASN A 35 15.87 7.93 -10.58
CA ASN A 35 15.92 9.04 -11.51
C ASN A 35 15.09 10.22 -10.96
N ASN A 36 15.71 11.37 -10.79
CA ASN A 36 15.12 12.58 -10.20
C ASN A 36 14.51 13.56 -11.24
N ALA A 37 14.27 13.13 -12.48
CA ALA A 37 13.86 14.02 -13.57
C ALA A 37 12.46 14.63 -13.37
N ALA A 38 11.53 13.90 -12.73
CA ALA A 38 10.21 14.43 -12.34
C ALA A 38 10.10 14.57 -10.80
N GLY A 39 11.03 15.33 -10.23
CA GLY A 39 11.11 15.60 -8.79
C GLY A 39 12.25 14.85 -8.11
N LYS A 40 12.96 15.54 -7.21
CA LYS A 40 14.06 14.93 -6.46
C LYS A 40 13.52 14.22 -5.23
N PHE A 41 13.68 12.90 -5.16
CA PHE A 41 13.22 12.08 -4.04
C PHE A 41 13.88 12.52 -2.71
N ASP A 42 13.06 12.71 -1.67
CA ASP A 42 13.52 13.01 -0.31
C ASP A 42 13.17 11.91 0.69
N SER A 43 11.96 11.35 0.60
CA SER A 43 11.55 10.21 1.43
C SER A 43 10.49 9.37 0.71
N ILE A 44 10.51 8.06 0.91
CA ILE A 44 9.42 7.15 0.57
C ILE A 44 9.13 6.29 1.81
N ASN A 45 7.88 6.18 2.19
CA ASN A 45 7.42 5.33 3.28
C ASN A 45 6.19 4.55 2.87
N SER A 46 6.10 3.30 3.30
CA SER A 46 4.96 2.43 3.02
C SER A 46 4.70 1.53 4.21
N THR A 47 3.44 1.29 4.56
CA THR A 47 3.06 0.25 5.52
C THR A 47 1.99 -0.67 4.95
N PHE A 48 2.09 -1.97 5.24
CA PHE A 48 1.06 -2.94 4.89
C PHE A 48 0.70 -3.79 6.11
N ASN A 49 -0.59 -3.83 6.40
CA ASN A 49 -1.15 -4.67 7.45
C ASN A 49 -1.96 -5.80 6.80
N ALA A 50 -1.43 -7.03 6.88
CA ALA A 50 -2.03 -8.19 6.24
C ALA A 50 -3.37 -8.63 6.86
N ALA A 51 -3.64 -8.29 8.13
CA ALA A 51 -4.90 -8.63 8.80
C ALA A 51 -6.05 -7.71 8.36
N THR A 52 -5.76 -6.42 8.14
CA THR A 52 -6.76 -5.40 7.77
C THR A 52 -6.76 -5.06 6.29
N ASN A 53 -5.80 -5.58 5.52
CA ASN A 53 -5.51 -5.15 4.14
C ASN A 53 -5.28 -3.64 4.02
N ARG A 54 -4.80 -2.97 5.07
CA ARG A 54 -4.49 -1.54 5.00
C ARG A 54 -3.12 -1.34 4.36
N LEU A 55 -3.07 -0.52 3.31
CA LEU A 55 -1.85 -0.09 2.65
C LEU A 55 -1.71 1.43 2.79
N THR A 56 -0.54 1.88 3.22
CA THR A 56 -0.17 3.30 3.17
C THR A 56 1.01 3.50 2.24
N TRP A 57 1.04 4.64 1.56
CA TRP A 57 2.17 5.08 0.76
C TRP A 57 2.33 6.58 0.93
N SER A 58 3.57 7.05 1.11
CA SER A 58 3.88 8.46 1.16
C SER A 58 5.23 8.72 0.52
N SER A 59 5.27 9.58 -0.49
CA SER A 59 6.49 10.03 -1.14
C SER A 59 6.62 11.55 -1.05
N THR A 60 7.82 12.01 -0.72
CA THR A 60 8.15 13.43 -0.60
C THR A 60 9.28 13.76 -1.55
N PHE A 61 9.15 14.91 -2.21
CA PHE A 61 10.05 15.41 -3.23
C PHE A 61 10.51 16.82 -2.89
N THR A 62 11.71 17.14 -3.36
CA THR A 62 12.31 18.48 -3.34
C THR A 62 12.69 18.91 -4.75
N GLY A 63 13.13 20.16 -4.89
CA GLY A 63 13.60 20.72 -6.14
C GLY A 63 12.55 21.54 -6.87
N THR A 64 12.92 22.02 -8.06
CA THR A 64 12.10 22.92 -8.88
C THR A 64 11.13 22.18 -9.79
N THR A 65 11.48 20.97 -10.23
CA THR A 65 10.56 20.10 -10.95
C THR A 65 9.61 19.43 -9.97
N VAL A 66 8.31 19.71 -10.10
CA VAL A 66 7.32 19.23 -9.15
C VAL A 66 6.49 18.10 -9.77
N PRO A 67 6.45 16.91 -9.15
CA PRO A 67 5.55 15.87 -9.62
C PRO A 67 4.09 16.23 -9.35
N GLU A 68 3.25 15.87 -10.30
CA GLU A 68 1.82 16.11 -10.35
C GLU A 68 1.02 14.80 -10.25
N GLY A 69 1.72 13.67 -10.26
CA GLY A 69 1.15 12.35 -10.06
C GLY A 69 2.20 11.27 -10.18
N PHE A 70 1.75 10.02 -10.20
CA PHE A 70 2.61 8.86 -10.35
C PHE A 70 1.84 7.62 -10.77
N TRP A 71 2.59 6.59 -11.20
CA TRP A 71 2.12 5.21 -11.15
C TRP A 71 3.02 4.35 -10.25
N LEU A 72 2.42 3.33 -9.65
CA LEU A 72 3.07 2.50 -8.64
C LEU A 72 2.59 1.06 -8.72
N ALA A 73 3.53 0.12 -8.80
CA ALA A 73 3.29 -1.29 -8.49
C ALA A 73 4.16 -1.71 -7.29
N ILE A 74 3.61 -2.56 -6.44
CA ILE A 74 4.28 -3.13 -5.26
C ILE A 74 4.16 -4.65 -5.31
N SER A 75 5.23 -5.35 -4.96
CA SER A 75 5.26 -6.81 -4.83
C SER A 75 5.85 -7.25 -3.48
N GLY A 76 5.72 -8.54 -3.18
CA GLY A 76 6.34 -9.19 -2.01
C GLY A 76 7.85 -9.49 -2.15
N GLY A 77 8.61 -8.73 -2.93
CA GLY A 77 10.06 -8.89 -3.04
C GLY A 77 10.59 -8.58 -4.43
N PRO A 78 10.34 -9.42 -5.45
CA PRO A 78 10.88 -9.25 -6.80
C PRO A 78 10.51 -7.90 -7.43
N ASN A 79 11.32 -7.35 -8.34
CA ASN A 79 10.94 -6.13 -9.04
C ASN A 79 9.57 -6.31 -9.74
N PRO A 80 8.55 -5.46 -9.48
CA PRO A 80 7.23 -5.58 -10.10
C PRO A 80 7.27 -5.56 -11.64
N LYS A 81 8.26 -4.89 -12.23
CA LYS A 81 8.40 -4.70 -13.68
C LYS A 81 8.39 -6.04 -14.42
N GLY A 82 7.51 -6.17 -15.42
CA GLY A 82 7.42 -7.38 -16.26
C GLY A 82 6.44 -8.44 -15.76
N ILE A 83 5.85 -8.28 -14.57
CA ILE A 83 4.98 -9.28 -13.96
C ILE A 83 3.51 -9.02 -14.34
N ALA A 84 3.03 -9.65 -15.42
CA ALA A 84 1.65 -9.51 -15.89
C ALA A 84 0.65 -10.30 -15.04
N GLY A 85 -0.50 -9.70 -14.73
CA GLY A 85 -1.68 -10.43 -14.21
C GLY A 85 -1.59 -10.84 -12.73
N GLU A 86 -0.59 -10.36 -11.99
CA GLU A 86 -0.39 -10.70 -10.57
C GLU A 86 -0.50 -9.50 -9.62
N LEU A 87 -0.22 -8.30 -10.12
CA LEU A 87 -0.04 -7.09 -9.31
C LEU A 87 -1.11 -6.05 -9.64
N ALA A 88 -1.33 -5.13 -8.71
CA ALA A 88 -2.08 -3.92 -8.98
C ALA A 88 -1.14 -2.79 -9.43
N LEU A 89 -1.59 -1.99 -10.40
CA LEU A 89 -0.98 -0.74 -10.77
C LEU A 89 -1.86 0.42 -10.30
N PHE A 90 -1.33 1.24 -9.41
CA PHE A 90 -1.97 2.45 -8.92
C PHE A 90 -1.61 3.64 -9.79
N TYR A 91 -2.57 4.53 -10.02
CA TYR A 91 -2.37 5.82 -10.65
C TYR A 91 -2.86 6.91 -9.72
N PHE A 92 -1.95 7.78 -9.30
CA PHE A 92 -2.24 8.94 -8.48
C PHE A 92 -2.16 10.19 -9.35
N ASP A 93 -3.18 11.04 -9.28
CA ASP A 93 -3.31 12.24 -10.08
C ASP A 93 -3.68 13.44 -9.19
N ALA A 94 -2.75 14.38 -9.03
CA ALA A 94 -2.95 15.63 -8.30
C ALA A 94 -3.24 16.83 -9.21
N THR A 95 -3.53 16.62 -10.49
CA THR A 95 -3.81 17.71 -11.45
C THR A 95 -5.22 18.27 -11.32
N LYS A 96 -6.09 17.63 -10.52
CA LYS A 96 -7.52 17.97 -10.45
C LYS A 96 -7.82 19.00 -9.36
N SER A 97 -8.68 19.96 -9.69
CA SER A 97 -9.07 21.07 -8.82
C SER A 97 -9.85 20.66 -7.56
N GLY A 98 -10.40 19.44 -7.53
CA GLY A 98 -11.11 18.88 -6.37
C GLY A 98 -10.23 18.08 -5.40
N GLY A 99 -8.92 18.07 -5.61
CA GLY A 99 -7.97 17.24 -4.87
C GLY A 99 -7.53 16.02 -5.67
N PRO A 100 -6.58 15.24 -5.11
CA PRO A 100 -6.00 14.10 -5.79
C PRO A 100 -7.03 13.01 -6.09
N ARG A 101 -6.79 12.25 -7.16
CA ARG A 101 -7.51 11.04 -7.53
C ARG A 101 -6.57 9.84 -7.49
N LEU A 102 -7.09 8.72 -7.03
CA LEU A 102 -6.43 7.41 -7.05
C LEU A 102 -7.31 6.41 -7.80
N THR A 103 -6.72 5.71 -8.76
CA THR A 103 -7.35 4.58 -9.48
C THR A 103 -6.41 3.39 -9.47
N ALA A 104 -6.96 2.18 -9.38
CA ALA A 104 -6.18 0.94 -9.44
C ALA A 104 -6.67 0.04 -10.58
N TYR A 105 -5.71 -0.60 -11.26
CA TYR A 105 -5.91 -1.56 -12.34
C TYR A 105 -5.09 -2.81 -12.08
N GLY A 106 -5.44 -3.93 -12.73
CA GLY A 106 -4.52 -5.04 -12.90
C GLY A 106 -3.32 -4.60 -13.73
N TYR A 107 -2.12 -4.86 -13.23
CA TYR A 107 -0.88 -4.57 -13.94
C TYR A 107 -0.73 -5.55 -15.12
N ASN A 108 -0.56 -4.98 -16.31
CA ASN A 108 -0.50 -5.73 -17.56
C ASN A 108 0.89 -6.31 -17.89
N GLY A 109 1.88 -6.08 -17.02
CA GLY A 109 3.26 -6.57 -17.16
C GLY A 109 4.14 -5.80 -18.14
N VAL A 110 3.64 -4.72 -18.76
CA VAL A 110 4.47 -3.89 -19.65
C VAL A 110 5.28 -2.91 -18.81
N ASN A 111 6.55 -2.68 -19.17
CA ASN A 111 7.37 -1.63 -18.58
C ASN A 111 6.89 -0.23 -19.06
N GLY A 112 5.71 0.17 -18.61
CA GLY A 112 5.03 1.39 -19.01
C GLY A 112 3.75 1.63 -18.22
N ASN A 113 3.19 2.83 -18.36
CA ASN A 113 2.02 3.28 -17.62
C ASN A 113 0.70 2.89 -18.32
N ASN A 114 0.67 1.87 -19.17
CA ASN A 114 -0.44 1.59 -20.09
C ASN A 114 -1.55 0.68 -19.55
N SER A 115 -1.47 0.19 -18.32
CA SER A 115 -2.50 -0.73 -17.78
C SER A 115 -3.90 -0.10 -17.66
N TYR A 116 -4.03 1.23 -17.74
CA TYR A 116 -5.32 1.89 -17.79
C TYR A 116 -6.08 1.70 -19.12
N PHE A 117 -5.38 1.37 -20.21
CA PHE A 117 -6.00 1.14 -21.52
C PHE A 117 -5.81 -0.28 -22.05
N ASP A 118 -4.79 -1.00 -21.60
CA ASP A 118 -4.51 -2.38 -22.01
C ASP A 118 -4.31 -3.29 -20.78
N GLY A 119 -5.24 -4.22 -20.57
CA GLY A 119 -5.22 -5.11 -19.41
C GLY A 119 -4.24 -6.28 -19.50
N ASN A 120 -3.73 -6.62 -20.68
CA ASN A 120 -2.81 -7.75 -20.86
C ASN A 120 -1.81 -7.48 -21.98
N GLY A 121 -0.62 -7.01 -21.59
CA GLY A 121 0.43 -6.63 -22.53
C GLY A 121 1.18 -7.78 -23.19
N VAL A 122 0.83 -9.03 -22.87
CA VAL A 122 1.36 -10.22 -23.54
C VAL A 122 0.45 -10.64 -24.71
N ALA A 123 -0.83 -10.29 -24.65
CA ALA A 123 -1.77 -10.58 -25.73
C ALA A 123 -1.55 -9.63 -26.93
N SER A 124 -1.92 -10.10 -28.12
CA SER A 124 -1.88 -9.26 -29.31
C SER A 124 -2.99 -8.22 -29.29
N GLY A 125 -2.63 -6.96 -29.53
CA GLY A 125 -3.56 -5.83 -29.51
C GLY A 125 -4.00 -5.44 -28.09
N ASN A 126 -4.69 -4.31 -27.97
CA ASN A 126 -5.13 -3.81 -26.68
C ASN A 126 -6.28 -4.68 -26.14
N GLN A 127 -6.09 -5.20 -24.94
CA GLN A 127 -7.16 -5.87 -24.21
C GLN A 127 -7.93 -4.87 -23.36
N ALA A 128 -9.17 -5.21 -22.99
CA ALA A 128 -9.93 -4.37 -22.07
C ALA A 128 -9.12 -4.12 -20.78
N PRO A 129 -9.08 -2.88 -20.26
CA PRO A 129 -8.31 -2.60 -19.05
C PRO A 129 -8.92 -3.33 -17.85
N ASP A 130 -8.05 -3.91 -17.01
CA ASP A 130 -8.46 -4.61 -15.80
C ASP A 130 -8.78 -3.62 -14.66
N LYS A 131 -9.87 -2.88 -14.81
CA LYS A 131 -10.33 -1.87 -13.84
C LYS A 131 -10.64 -2.52 -12.49
N ILE A 132 -10.00 -2.07 -11.41
CA ILE A 132 -10.25 -2.57 -10.04
C ILE A 132 -11.19 -1.62 -9.30
N ILE A 133 -10.73 -0.40 -9.04
CA ILE A 133 -11.43 0.56 -8.20
C ILE A 133 -10.98 1.99 -8.50
N SER A 134 -11.89 2.94 -8.36
CA SER A 134 -11.65 4.36 -8.58
C SER A 134 -12.18 5.20 -7.42
N SER A 135 -11.35 6.10 -6.92
CA SER A 135 -11.74 7.14 -5.96
C SER A 135 -12.76 8.14 -6.51
N VAL A 136 -12.90 8.25 -7.84
CA VAL A 136 -13.85 9.17 -8.49
C VAL A 136 -15.28 8.71 -8.29
N THR A 137 -15.53 7.40 -8.38
CA THR A 137 -16.86 6.79 -8.24
C THR A 137 -17.08 6.14 -6.88
N ASN A 138 -16.02 5.75 -6.19
CA ASN A 138 -16.10 5.15 -4.87
C ASN A 138 -14.90 5.56 -4.00
N SER A 139 -15.13 6.37 -2.97
CA SER A 139 -14.12 6.78 -2.00
C SER A 139 -14.11 5.94 -0.71
N SER A 140 -14.98 4.93 -0.54
CA SER A 140 -15.13 4.18 0.71
C SER A 140 -13.89 3.35 1.11
N TRP A 141 -12.97 3.14 0.16
CA TRP A 141 -11.70 2.44 0.37
C TRP A 141 -10.55 3.40 0.69
N ILE A 142 -10.77 4.71 0.64
CA ILE A 142 -9.77 5.75 0.93
C ILE A 142 -9.96 6.20 2.37
N ASN A 143 -8.97 5.93 3.23
CA ASN A 143 -8.91 6.52 4.57
C ASN A 143 -8.33 7.93 4.51
N SER A 144 -7.31 8.14 3.67
CA SER A 144 -6.79 9.46 3.32
C SER A 144 -6.14 9.47 1.94
N LEU A 145 -6.20 10.60 1.24
CA LEU A 145 -5.55 10.82 -0.04
C LEU A 145 -5.12 12.28 -0.12
N THR A 146 -3.82 12.55 -0.12
CA THR A 146 -3.32 13.91 0.05
C THR A 146 -2.27 14.29 -0.97
N TYR A 147 -2.36 15.55 -1.37
CA TYR A 147 -1.33 16.25 -2.13
C TYR A 147 -1.04 17.54 -1.39
N SER A 148 0.23 17.80 -1.08
CA SER A 148 0.63 19.05 -0.43
C SER A 148 1.90 19.59 -1.02
N ARG A 149 1.97 20.92 -1.09
CA ARG A 149 3.18 21.67 -1.40
C ARG A 149 3.41 22.67 -0.28
N ALA A 150 4.47 22.45 0.51
CA ALA A 150 4.81 23.32 1.63
C ALA A 150 6.31 23.32 1.85
N ASN A 151 6.89 24.49 2.17
CA ASN A 151 8.30 24.63 2.54
C ASN A 151 9.28 24.04 1.51
N GLY A 152 9.00 24.22 0.21
CA GLY A 152 9.82 23.68 -0.88
C GLY A 152 9.76 22.16 -1.05
N LYS A 153 8.82 21.50 -0.37
CA LYS A 153 8.57 20.06 -0.50
C LYS A 153 7.21 19.81 -1.14
N THR A 154 7.14 18.76 -1.95
CA THR A 154 5.90 18.21 -2.48
C THR A 154 5.70 16.83 -1.91
N THR A 155 4.56 16.55 -1.29
CA THR A 155 4.23 15.24 -0.73
C THR A 155 2.95 14.71 -1.35
N MET A 156 3.00 13.48 -1.83
CA MET A 156 1.85 12.70 -2.30
C MET A 156 1.69 11.48 -1.41
N SER A 157 0.49 11.26 -0.87
CA SER A 157 0.24 10.10 -0.02
C SER A 157 -1.17 9.54 -0.16
N PHE A 158 -1.29 8.25 0.11
CA PHE A 158 -2.56 7.57 0.29
C PHE A 158 -2.51 6.63 1.48
N ASP A 159 -3.67 6.42 2.08
CA ASP A 159 -3.97 5.39 3.07
C ASP A 159 -5.29 4.74 2.65
N ILE A 160 -5.23 3.45 2.34
CA ILE A 160 -6.35 2.73 1.72
C ILE A 160 -6.66 1.43 2.43
N ASN A 161 -7.92 1.03 2.38
CA ASN A 161 -8.33 -0.35 2.52
C ASN A 161 -8.16 -1.05 1.17
N ALA A 162 -7.10 -1.85 1.03
CA ALA A 162 -6.78 -2.57 -0.19
C ALA A 162 -7.56 -3.89 -0.35
N THR A 163 -8.61 -4.16 0.43
CA THR A 163 -9.37 -5.42 0.37
C THR A 163 -9.88 -5.73 -1.05
N ALA A 164 -10.49 -4.75 -1.73
CA ALA A 164 -11.00 -4.93 -3.10
C ALA A 164 -9.88 -5.21 -4.12
N ILE A 165 -8.68 -4.67 -3.86
CA ILE A 165 -7.49 -4.88 -4.68
C ILE A 165 -6.88 -6.26 -4.41
N ASN A 166 -6.82 -6.68 -3.16
CA ASN A 166 -6.06 -7.85 -2.71
C ASN A 166 -6.83 -9.17 -2.77
N ASN A 167 -8.17 -9.13 -2.78
CA ASN A 167 -9.04 -10.31 -2.70
C ASN A 167 -9.78 -10.61 -4.00
N ARG A 168 -9.34 -10.02 -5.12
CA ARG A 168 -9.92 -10.29 -6.44
C ARG A 168 -9.16 -11.38 -7.18
N THR A 169 -9.77 -11.86 -8.26
CA THR A 169 -9.10 -12.62 -9.32
C THR A 169 -8.91 -11.69 -10.52
N SER A 170 -7.73 -11.68 -11.13
CA SER A 170 -7.54 -10.96 -12.39
C SER A 170 -8.07 -11.80 -13.56
N PRO A 171 -8.84 -11.22 -14.50
CA PRO A 171 -9.25 -11.88 -15.75
C PRO A 171 -8.06 -12.27 -16.63
N TYR A 172 -6.87 -11.71 -16.36
CA TYR A 172 -5.64 -11.97 -17.12
C TYR A 172 -4.60 -12.74 -16.29
N SER A 173 -4.97 -13.27 -15.12
CA SER A 173 -4.09 -14.12 -14.33
C SER A 173 -3.85 -15.44 -15.07
N THR A 174 -2.59 -15.80 -15.28
CA THR A 174 -2.22 -17.04 -15.97
C THR A 174 -2.22 -18.26 -15.05
N ASN A 175 -2.12 -18.09 -13.73
CA ASN A 175 -2.01 -19.20 -12.77
C ASN A 175 -2.68 -18.97 -11.38
N GLY A 176 -3.59 -17.99 -11.25
CA GLY A 176 -4.19 -17.66 -9.95
C GLY A 176 -3.24 -16.98 -8.97
N SER A 177 -2.12 -16.45 -9.47
CA SER A 177 -1.01 -15.84 -8.73
C SER A 177 -1.25 -14.40 -8.26
N TRP A 178 -2.50 -13.95 -8.19
CA TRP A 178 -2.82 -12.57 -7.82
C TRP A 178 -2.36 -12.25 -6.39
N SER A 179 -1.38 -11.36 -6.28
CA SER A 179 -0.90 -10.81 -5.00
C SER A 179 -1.35 -9.37 -4.79
N GLY A 180 -1.76 -8.66 -5.85
CA GLY A 180 -2.29 -7.31 -5.78
C GLY A 180 -1.22 -6.30 -5.35
N ALA A 181 -1.32 -5.82 -4.10
CA ALA A 181 -0.36 -4.90 -3.50
C ALA A 181 0.21 -5.41 -2.16
N LYS A 182 0.09 -6.72 -1.90
CA LYS A 182 0.56 -7.35 -0.65
C LYS A 182 2.09 -7.41 -0.62
N TYR A 183 2.67 -7.16 0.55
CA TYR A 183 4.07 -7.44 0.81
C TYR A 183 4.30 -7.89 2.26
N GLY A 184 5.44 -8.55 2.49
CA GLY A 184 5.80 -9.17 3.76
C GLY A 184 7.14 -8.64 4.28
N ASP A 185 8.05 -9.55 4.63
CA ASP A 185 9.43 -9.21 5.03
C ASP A 185 10.23 -8.47 3.95
N LYS A 186 9.80 -8.61 2.70
CA LYS A 186 10.41 -8.00 1.53
C LYS A 186 9.38 -7.21 0.74
N ILE A 187 9.83 -6.13 0.12
CA ILE A 187 9.04 -5.32 -0.82
C ILE A 187 9.83 -5.11 -2.11
N GLY A 188 9.16 -5.30 -3.24
CA GLY A 188 9.60 -4.84 -4.55
C GLY A 188 8.79 -3.61 -4.95
N ILE A 189 9.44 -2.63 -5.56
CA ILE A 189 8.85 -1.32 -5.85
C ILE A 189 9.16 -0.98 -7.31
N TRP A 190 8.11 -0.61 -8.03
CA TRP A 190 8.20 0.00 -9.35
C TRP A 190 7.40 1.29 -9.31
N PHE A 191 8.10 2.41 -9.07
CA PHE A 191 7.48 3.68 -8.71
C PHE A 191 7.97 4.78 -9.64
N HIS A 192 7.06 5.36 -10.42
CA HIS A 192 7.39 6.38 -11.40
C HIS A 192 6.58 7.65 -11.16
N THR A 193 7.28 8.76 -11.01
CA THR A 193 6.67 10.09 -10.84
C THR A 193 6.47 10.78 -12.17
N ALA A 194 5.43 11.60 -12.27
CA ALA A 194 5.06 12.31 -13.49
C ALA A 194 5.07 13.83 -13.27
N ASN A 195 5.67 14.58 -14.20
CA ASN A 195 5.56 16.03 -14.34
C ASN A 195 5.03 16.38 -15.74
N GLY A 196 4.23 17.44 -15.84
CA GLY A 196 3.46 17.74 -17.05
C GLY A 196 2.41 16.66 -17.28
N LEU A 197 1.76 16.22 -16.19
CA LEU A 197 0.77 15.15 -16.24
C LEU A 197 -0.54 15.69 -16.83
N THR A 198 -1.03 15.04 -17.88
CA THR A 198 -2.38 15.25 -18.42
C THR A 198 -3.18 13.97 -18.24
N THR A 199 -4.39 14.10 -17.69
CA THR A 199 -5.29 12.96 -17.48
C THR A 199 -6.72 13.29 -17.88
N ASP A 200 -7.42 12.31 -18.42
CA ASP A 200 -8.87 12.34 -18.64
C ASP A 200 -9.52 11.15 -17.96
N TYR A 201 -10.77 11.32 -17.52
CA TYR A 201 -11.54 10.28 -16.85
C TYR A 201 -12.87 10.06 -17.56
N GLY A 202 -13.25 8.80 -17.72
CA GLY A 202 -14.57 8.40 -18.18
C GLY A 202 -15.65 8.70 -17.14
N THR A 203 -16.91 8.59 -17.57
CA THR A 203 -18.07 8.70 -16.68
C THR A 203 -18.13 7.57 -15.65
N ASP A 204 -17.41 6.47 -15.89
CA ASP A 204 -17.22 5.37 -14.96
C ASP A 204 -16.12 5.65 -13.90
N GLY A 205 -15.50 6.82 -13.96
CA GLY A 205 -14.46 7.26 -13.03
C GLY A 205 -13.08 6.66 -13.28
N PHE A 206 -12.87 5.91 -14.35
CA PHE A 206 -11.56 5.38 -14.72
C PHE A 206 -10.86 6.25 -15.75
N LEU A 207 -9.54 6.12 -15.86
CA LEU A 207 -8.70 6.88 -16.79
C LEU A 207 -9.05 6.52 -18.23
N LYS A 208 -9.19 7.56 -19.05
CA LYS A 208 -9.22 7.49 -20.51
C LYS A 208 -7.90 7.91 -21.13
N ASP A 209 -7.16 8.75 -20.43
CA ASP A 209 -5.84 9.23 -20.83
C ASP A 209 -4.96 9.42 -19.58
N PHE A 210 -3.68 9.12 -19.74
CA PHE A 210 -2.63 9.35 -18.74
C PHE A 210 -1.31 9.61 -19.47
N SER A 211 -1.09 10.88 -19.81
CA SER A 211 0.05 11.34 -20.59
C SER A 211 1.04 12.10 -19.73
N VAL A 212 2.33 11.82 -19.90
CA VAL A 212 3.41 12.33 -19.05
C VAL A 212 4.44 13.02 -19.91
N CYS A 213 4.80 14.26 -19.58
CA CYS A 213 5.87 14.98 -20.26
C CYS A 213 7.26 14.49 -19.81
N THR A 214 7.49 14.48 -18.49
CA THR A 214 8.74 14.03 -17.89
C THR A 214 8.43 13.04 -16.77
N GLN A 215 9.24 11.98 -16.68
CA GLN A 215 9.14 10.98 -15.63
C GLN A 215 10.43 10.85 -14.82
N GLY A 216 10.28 10.61 -13.52
CA GLY A 216 11.32 10.12 -12.63
C GLY A 216 10.93 8.72 -12.13
N TRP A 217 11.84 8.01 -11.48
CA TRP A 217 11.52 6.69 -10.93
C TRP A 217 12.37 6.34 -9.71
N PHE A 218 11.82 5.43 -8.92
CA PHE A 218 12.53 4.64 -7.93
C PHE A 218 12.10 3.18 -8.10
N ASP A 219 13.03 2.37 -8.59
CA ASP A 219 12.81 0.97 -8.90
C ASP A 219 13.75 0.08 -8.10
N GLY A 220 13.23 -1.02 -7.58
CA GLY A 220 14.08 -2.03 -6.97
C GLY A 220 13.32 -3.20 -6.40
N GLU A 221 14.08 -4.09 -5.78
CA GLU A 221 13.59 -5.38 -5.32
C GLU A 221 14.24 -5.81 -4.02
N ASN A 222 13.55 -6.71 -3.32
CA ASN A 222 14.00 -7.41 -2.14
C ASN A 222 14.47 -6.47 -1.01
N PHE A 223 13.90 -5.26 -0.97
CA PHE A 223 14.13 -4.32 0.12
C PHE A 223 13.57 -4.90 1.41
N ASN A 224 14.33 -4.79 2.50
CA ASN A 224 13.88 -5.24 3.80
C ASN A 224 12.73 -4.37 4.32
N THR A 225 11.71 -5.00 4.87
CA THR A 225 10.71 -4.34 5.69
C THR A 225 10.96 -4.62 7.16
N GLN A 226 10.42 -3.76 8.02
CA GLN A 226 10.49 -3.92 9.47
C GLN A 226 9.12 -4.29 10.02
N ALA A 227 9.11 -5.23 10.96
CA ALA A 227 7.94 -5.54 11.74
C ALA A 227 7.60 -4.37 12.67
N VAL A 228 6.38 -3.84 12.59
CA VAL A 228 5.87 -2.82 13.50
C VAL A 228 4.89 -3.49 14.47
N PRO A 229 5.19 -3.51 15.78
CA PRO A 229 4.26 -4.04 16.77
C PRO A 229 2.95 -3.25 16.77
N GLU A 230 1.82 -3.96 16.68
CA GLU A 230 0.51 -3.35 16.82
C GLU A 230 0.33 -2.77 18.24
N PRO A 231 -0.25 -1.57 18.41
CA PRO A 231 -0.50 -0.99 19.73
C PRO A 231 -1.29 -1.92 20.67
N ALA A 232 -2.20 -2.73 20.11
CA ALA A 232 -2.97 -3.71 20.86
C ALA A 232 -2.10 -4.82 21.48
N SER A 233 -1.03 -5.24 20.78
CA SER A 233 -0.08 -6.24 21.29
C SER A 233 0.70 -5.69 22.49
N MET A 234 1.04 -4.39 22.45
CA MET A 234 1.70 -3.71 23.58
C MET A 234 0.76 -3.57 24.78
N ALA A 235 -0.51 -3.25 24.55
CA ALA A 235 -1.52 -3.18 25.60
C ALA A 235 -1.77 -4.55 26.25
N ALA A 236 -1.85 -5.63 25.47
CA ALA A 236 -2.01 -6.98 25.99
C ALA A 236 -0.80 -7.42 26.85
N LEU A 237 0.42 -7.10 26.43
CA LEU A 237 1.63 -7.33 27.24
C LEU A 237 1.59 -6.54 28.56
N GLY A 238 1.18 -5.27 28.51
CA GLY A 238 1.01 -4.44 29.70
C GLY A 238 -0.01 -5.01 30.68
N LEU A 239 -1.18 -5.43 30.19
CA LEU A 239 -2.22 -6.06 31.01
C LEU A 239 -1.77 -7.41 31.58
N GLY A 240 -1.07 -8.23 30.80
CA GLY A 240 -0.48 -9.49 31.25
C GLY A 240 0.52 -9.28 32.39
N ALA A 241 1.41 -8.30 32.28
CA ALA A 241 2.37 -7.96 33.33
C ALA A 241 1.66 -7.52 34.64
N ILE A 242 0.61 -6.70 34.54
CA ILE A 242 -0.19 -6.27 35.69
C ILE A 242 -0.87 -7.48 36.36
N ALA A 243 -1.42 -8.41 35.58
CA ALA A 243 -2.06 -9.62 36.11
C ALA A 243 -1.06 -10.51 36.88
N VAL A 244 0.16 -10.69 36.36
CA VAL A 244 1.23 -11.46 37.03
C VAL A 244 1.66 -10.78 38.34
N ILE A 245 1.82 -9.45 38.34
CA ILE A 245 2.18 -8.69 39.54
C ILE A 245 1.08 -8.83 40.61
N ARG A 246 -0.20 -8.73 40.23
CA ARG A 246 -1.34 -8.91 41.15
C ARG A 246 -1.36 -10.33 41.74
N ARG A 247 -1.14 -11.36 40.92
CA ARG A 247 -1.07 -12.76 41.40
C ARG A 247 0.07 -12.98 42.40
N LYS A 248 1.26 -12.42 42.13
CA LYS A 248 2.40 -12.50 43.06
C LYS A 248 2.14 -11.79 44.40
N ARG A 249 1.38 -10.69 44.40
CA ARG A 249 1.01 -9.98 45.65
C ARG A 249 -0.06 -10.74 46.44
N ALA A 250 -1.00 -11.40 45.77
CA ALA A 250 -2.02 -12.23 46.42
C ALA A 250 -1.43 -13.49 47.07
N ALA A 251 -0.41 -14.12 46.46
CA ALA A 251 0.24 -15.31 47.00
C ALA A 251 1.17 -15.05 48.20
N LYS A 252 1.40 -13.78 48.57
CA LYS A 252 2.23 -13.37 49.72
C LYS A 252 1.39 -12.92 50.93
N LYS A 253 0.07 -13.02 50.85
CA LYS A 253 -0.86 -12.81 51.97
C LYS A 253 -1.45 -14.16 52.37
#